data_AF-A0A2B4SR56-F1
#
_entry.id   AF-A0A2B4SR56-F1
#
_cell.length_a   1.000
_cell.length_b   1.000
_cell.length_c   1.000
_cell.angle_alpha   90.00
_cell.angle_beta   90.00
_cell.angle_gamma   90.00
#
_symmetry.space_group_name_H-M   'P 1'
#
loop_
_entity.id
_entity.type
_entity.pdbx_description
1 polymer ?
#
loop_
_entity_poly.entity_id
_entity_poly.type
_entity_poly.pdbx_seq_one_letter_code
_entity_poly.pdbx_strand_id
1 'polypeptide(L)'
;MAERKVVPVEQSKIVKCSECGLAQLKTKFPSRFFTTAEFSLDADENITLMLFEEKLESLYELYKTQNDVPATFYDLSDGEIVEMILTVNATIVYNDKLNVAAVTA
;
A
#
# COMPACT_ATOMS: atom_id res chain seq x y z
N MET A 1 -53.42 0.28 10.98
CA MET A 1 -52.36 -0.13 10.04
C MET A 1 -51.12 0.67 10.43
N ALA A 2 -50.08 0.01 10.96
CA ALA A 2 -48.89 0.72 11.45
C ALA A 2 -47.91 0.97 10.29
N GLU A 3 -47.56 2.24 10.07
CA GLU A 3 -46.54 2.64 9.11
C GLU A 3 -45.17 2.05 9.52
N ARG A 4 -44.61 1.20 8.67
CA ARG A 4 -43.23 0.74 8.81
C ARG A 4 -42.32 1.85 8.27
N LYS A 5 -41.76 2.67 9.15
CA LYS A 5 -40.63 3.53 8.80
C LYS A 5 -39.44 2.65 8.42
N VAL A 6 -39.05 2.69 7.15
CA VAL A 6 -37.76 2.18 6.70
C VAL A 6 -36.70 3.17 7.16
N VAL A 7 -35.95 2.80 8.20
CA VAL A 7 -34.78 3.55 8.66
C VAL A 7 -33.67 3.36 7.62
N PRO A 8 -32.93 4.42 7.22
CA PRO A 8 -31.79 4.26 6.33
C PRO A 8 -30.75 3.36 6.99
N VAL A 9 -30.33 2.30 6.30
CA VAL A 9 -29.25 1.44 6.77
C VAL A 9 -27.97 2.28 6.74
N GLU A 10 -27.49 2.69 7.92
CA GLU A 10 -26.14 3.24 8.08
C GLU A 10 -25.14 2.26 7.45
N GLN A 11 -24.22 2.80 6.64
CA GLN A 11 -23.15 2.08 5.95
C GLN A 11 -22.60 0.93 6.82
N SER A 12 -22.74 -0.30 6.34
CA SER A 12 -22.51 -1.51 7.14
C SER A 12 -21.11 -1.54 7.77
N LYS A 13 -21.04 -1.56 9.10
CA LYS A 13 -19.82 -1.65 9.95
C LYS A 13 -19.05 -2.97 9.81
N ILE A 14 -19.47 -3.85 8.92
CA ILE A 14 -18.98 -5.22 8.74
C ILE A 14 -18.46 -5.36 7.31
N VAL A 15 -17.20 -5.76 7.18
CA VAL A 15 -16.54 -6.08 5.91
C VAL A 15 -16.56 -7.60 5.76
N LYS A 16 -16.86 -8.10 4.56
CA LYS A 16 -16.80 -9.53 4.24
C LYS A 16 -15.68 -9.79 3.24
N CYS A 17 -14.87 -10.81 3.48
CA CYS A 17 -13.90 -11.27 2.51
C CYS A 17 -14.64 -11.94 1.34
N SER A 18 -14.37 -11.52 0.10
CA SER A 18 -14.97 -12.08 -1.11
C SER A 18 -14.52 -13.51 -1.40
N GLU A 19 -13.34 -13.92 -0.92
CA GLU A 19 -12.79 -15.26 -1.17
C GLU A 19 -13.30 -16.30 -0.17
N CYS A 20 -13.26 -16.00 1.12
CA CYS A 20 -13.63 -16.96 2.17
C CYS A 20 -14.99 -16.69 2.82
N GLY A 21 -15.66 -15.58 2.50
CA GLY A 21 -16.98 -15.21 3.02
C GLY A 21 -17.02 -14.79 4.50
N LEU A 22 -15.87 -14.85 5.20
CA LEU A 22 -15.76 -14.45 6.60
C LEU A 22 -15.99 -12.95 6.77
N ALA A 23 -16.69 -12.59 7.85
CA ALA A 23 -17.06 -11.23 8.16
C ALA A 23 -16.26 -10.70 9.36
N GLN A 24 -15.74 -9.48 9.25
CA GLN A 24 -15.02 -8.81 10.33
C GLN A 24 -15.51 -7.37 10.49
N LEU A 25 -15.43 -6.85 11.72
CA LEU A 25 -15.71 -5.44 11.98
C LEU A 25 -14.69 -4.56 11.26
N LYS A 26 -15.14 -3.49 10.60
CA LYS A 26 -14.26 -2.58 9.85
C LYS A 26 -13.15 -1.99 10.74
N THR A 27 -13.44 -1.70 12.01
CA THR A 27 -12.47 -1.22 13.01
C THR A 27 -11.40 -2.25 13.40
N LYS A 28 -11.66 -3.55 13.15
CA LYS A 28 -10.72 -4.64 13.39
C LYS A 28 -10.01 -5.10 12.12
N PHE A 29 -10.33 -4.48 10.98
CA PHE A 29 -9.65 -4.72 9.71
C PHE A 29 -8.64 -3.60 9.50
N PRO A 30 -7.34 -3.82 9.71
CA PRO A 30 -6.35 -2.78 9.47
C PRO A 30 -6.42 -2.39 7.99
N SER A 31 -6.59 -1.11 7.72
CA SER A 31 -6.42 -0.59 6.37
C SER A 31 -4.97 -0.83 5.97
N ARG A 32 -4.75 -1.53 4.86
CA ARG A 32 -3.42 -1.71 4.30
C ARG A 32 -3.17 -0.68 3.22
N PHE A 33 -1.98 -0.14 3.20
CA PHE A 33 -1.56 0.80 2.17
C PHE A 33 -0.95 0.07 0.97
N PHE A 34 -1.15 0.60 -0.22
CA PHE A 34 -0.41 0.19 -1.41
C PHE A 34 -0.31 1.38 -2.35
N THR A 35 0.72 1.36 -3.18
CA THR A 35 0.92 2.38 -4.22
C THR A 35 1.30 1.72 -5.53
N THR A 36 1.07 2.44 -6.61
CA THR A 36 1.55 2.10 -7.95
C THR A 36 2.56 3.15 -8.37
N ALA A 37 3.76 2.72 -8.75
CA ALA A 37 4.80 3.60 -9.23
C ALA A 37 5.22 3.19 -10.65
N GLU A 38 5.41 4.19 -11.50
CA GLU A 38 5.95 4.00 -12.85
C GLU A 38 7.46 4.20 -12.80
N PHE A 39 8.20 3.20 -13.27
CA PHE A 39 9.66 3.19 -13.34
C PHE A 39 10.09 3.17 -14.79
N SER A 40 11.07 3.99 -15.16
CA SER A 40 11.70 3.92 -16.47
C SER A 40 12.89 2.97 -16.41
N LEU A 41 12.86 1.90 -17.21
CA LEU A 41 13.92 0.89 -17.29
C LEU A 41 15.03 1.33 -18.26
N ASP A 42 14.64 1.95 -19.38
CA ASP A 42 15.48 2.51 -20.44
C ASP A 42 14.74 3.68 -21.12
N ALA A 43 15.36 4.34 -22.11
CA ALA A 43 14.87 5.59 -22.72
C ALA A 43 13.43 5.54 -23.27
N ASP A 44 12.89 4.36 -23.60
CA ASP A 44 11.56 4.19 -24.19
C ASP A 44 10.70 3.12 -23.47
N GLU A 45 11.17 2.56 -22.36
CA GLU A 45 10.44 1.50 -21.63
C GLU A 45 10.08 1.94 -20.20
N ASN A 46 8.77 2.02 -19.96
CA ASN A 46 8.20 2.24 -18.64
C ASN A 46 7.54 0.96 -18.13
N ILE A 47 7.69 0.71 -16.83
CA ILE A 47 7.01 -0.37 -16.12
C ILE A 47 6.25 0.21 -14.93
N THR A 48 4.95 -0.09 -14.83
CA THR A 48 4.17 0.22 -13.64
C THR A 48 4.21 -0.97 -12.69
N LEU A 49 4.76 -0.76 -11.50
CA LEU A 49 4.83 -1.78 -10.46
C LEU A 49 3.87 -1.45 -9.32
N MET A 50 3.26 -2.50 -8.76
CA MET A 50 2.45 -2.40 -7.55
C MET A 50 3.30 -2.72 -6.32
N LEU A 51 3.34 -1.77 -5.38
CA LEU A 51 4.05 -1.89 -4.11
C LEU A 51 3.05 -1.99 -2.97
N PHE A 52 3.02 -3.15 -2.31
CA PHE A 52 2.25 -3.34 -1.08
C PHE A 52 3.02 -2.79 0.12
N GLU A 53 2.29 -2.47 1.19
CA GLU A 53 2.79 -1.95 2.48
C GLU A 53 4.11 -2.58 2.94
N GLU A 54 4.18 -3.91 3.00
CA GLU A 54 5.38 -4.65 3.42
C GLU A 54 6.64 -4.28 2.59
N LYS A 55 6.46 -4.04 1.28
CA LYS A 55 7.56 -3.68 0.38
C LYS A 55 7.93 -2.21 0.48
N LEU A 56 6.95 -1.35 0.80
CA LEU A 56 7.21 0.06 1.10
C LEU A 56 7.97 0.22 2.41
N GLU A 57 7.64 -0.56 3.45
CA GLU A 57 8.43 -0.63 4.68
C GLU A 57 9.85 -1.10 4.40
N SER A 58 10.03 -2.10 3.54
CA SER A 58 11.36 -2.58 3.14
C SER A 58 12.17 -1.50 2.41
N LEU A 59 11.55 -0.73 1.51
CA LEU A 59 12.19 0.42 0.86
C LEU A 59 12.52 1.52 1.87
N TYR A 60 11.65 1.75 2.85
CA TYR A 60 11.88 2.75 3.89
C TYR A 60 13.10 2.44 4.75
N GLU A 61 13.30 1.19 5.15
CA GLU A 61 14.48 0.79 5.92
C GLU A 61 15.79 1.04 5.15
N LEU A 62 15.78 0.83 3.83
CA LEU A 62 16.91 1.18 2.96
C LEU A 62 17.10 2.68 2.87
N TYR A 63 16.03 3.43 2.61
CA TYR A 63 16.04 4.89 2.52
C TYR A 63 16.57 5.54 3.80
N LYS A 64 16.12 5.06 4.96
CA LYS A 64 16.57 5.48 6.28
C LYS A 64 18.06 5.24 6.48
N THR A 65 18.56 4.08 6.06
CA THR A 65 19.99 3.75 6.13
C THR A 65 20.84 4.64 5.22
N GLN A 66 20.29 5.04 4.07
CA GLN A 66 20.99 5.86 3.07
C GLN A 66 20.98 7.36 3.39
N ASN A 67 19.93 7.86 4.06
CA ASN A 67 19.69 9.30 4.25
C ASN A 67 19.63 9.74 5.74
N ASP A 68 19.91 8.84 6.68
CA ASP A 68 19.92 9.10 8.14
C ASP A 68 18.62 9.77 8.66
N VAL A 69 17.47 9.20 8.27
CA VAL A 69 16.14 9.74 8.59
C VAL A 69 15.61 9.16 9.91
N PRO A 70 15.25 9.99 10.91
CA PRO A 70 14.85 9.50 12.24
C PRO A 70 13.39 9.05 12.33
N ALA A 71 12.55 9.33 11.33
CA ALA A 71 11.11 9.05 11.36
C ALA A 71 10.79 7.54 11.36
N THR A 72 9.53 7.19 11.59
CA THR A 72 9.00 5.85 11.29
C THR A 72 8.20 5.86 9.99
N PHE A 73 8.08 4.71 9.33
CA PHE A 73 7.36 4.61 8.05
C PHE A 73 5.91 5.15 8.15
N TYR A 74 5.23 4.89 9.26
CA TYR A 74 3.83 5.28 9.46
C TYR A 74 3.63 6.78 9.74
N ASP A 75 4.72 7.52 9.97
CA ASP A 75 4.69 8.97 10.16
C ASP A 75 4.88 9.73 8.83
N LEU A 76 5.23 9.03 7.74
CA LEU A 76 5.46 9.65 6.44
C LEU A 76 4.14 10.15 5.82
N SER A 77 4.16 11.37 5.33
CA SER A 77 3.14 11.89 4.43
C SER A 77 3.24 11.26 3.04
N ASP A 78 2.17 11.35 2.25
CA ASP A 78 2.16 10.89 0.86
C ASP A 78 3.31 11.50 0.03
N GLY A 79 3.66 12.77 0.30
CA GLY A 79 4.78 13.45 -0.36
C GLY A 79 6.13 12.84 -0.01
N GLU A 80 6.36 12.52 1.26
CA GLU A 80 7.59 11.87 1.73
C GLU A 80 7.70 10.42 1.23
N ILE A 81 6.56 9.71 1.09
CA ILE A 81 6.52 8.38 0.46
C ILE A 81 6.94 8.47 -1.01
N VAL A 82 6.44 9.47 -1.74
CA VAL A 82 6.84 9.70 -3.14
C VAL A 82 8.33 10.04 -3.22
N GLU A 83 8.82 10.93 -2.38
CA GLU A 83 10.24 11.28 -2.32
C GLU A 83 11.11 10.05 -2.02
N MET A 84 10.74 9.24 -1.03
CA MET A 84 11.41 7.99 -0.71
C MET A 84 11.50 7.06 -1.93
N ILE A 85 10.38 6.82 -2.63
CA ILE A 85 10.35 5.93 -3.79
C ILE A 85 11.25 6.43 -4.93
N LEU A 86 11.32 7.75 -5.14
CA LEU A 86 12.10 8.36 -6.22
C LEU A 86 13.60 8.48 -5.90
N THR A 87 13.98 8.44 -4.62
CA THR A 87 15.36 8.70 -4.19
C THR A 87 16.09 7.48 -3.65
N VAL A 88 15.36 6.49 -3.12
CA VAL A 88 15.97 5.27 -2.57
C VAL A 88 16.70 4.50 -3.66
N ASN A 89 17.95 4.14 -3.38
CA ASN A 89 18.69 3.23 -4.24
C ASN A 89 18.42 1.79 -3.81
N ALA A 90 17.71 1.03 -4.64
CA ALA A 90 17.36 -0.35 -4.34
C ALA A 90 17.22 -1.17 -5.62
N THR A 91 17.48 -2.47 -5.52
CA THR A 91 17.13 -3.46 -6.54
C THR A 91 15.74 -4.01 -6.25
N ILE A 92 14.83 -3.87 -7.21
CA ILE A 92 13.44 -4.35 -7.11
C ILE A 92 13.27 -5.60 -7.96
N VAL A 93 12.78 -6.69 -7.34
CA VAL A 93 12.37 -7.90 -8.04
C VAL A 93 10.85 -7.98 -8.04
N TYR A 94 10.24 -8.14 -9.21
CA TYR A 94 8.79 -8.24 -9.38
C TYR A 94 8.38 -9.55 -10.06
N ASN A 95 7.13 -9.96 -9.87
CA ASN A 95 6.57 -11.17 -10.48
C ASN A 95 5.83 -10.90 -11.80
N ASP A 96 5.33 -11.95 -12.45
CA ASP A 96 4.57 -11.86 -13.71
C ASP A 96 3.29 -11.01 -13.62
N LYS A 97 2.83 -10.68 -12.42
CA LYS A 97 1.68 -9.78 -12.17
C LYS A 97 2.11 -8.33 -11.90
N LEU A 98 3.39 -8.00 -12.09
CA LEU A 98 3.96 -6.68 -11.82
C LEU A 98 3.87 -6.25 -10.35
N ASN A 99 3.74 -7.22 -9.44
CA ASN A 99 3.81 -6.97 -8.01
C ASN A 99 5.26 -7.08 -7.56
N VAL A 100 5.71 -6.13 -6.74
CA VAL A 100 7.04 -6.21 -6.10
C VAL A 100 7.06 -7.40 -5.14
N ALA A 101 7.97 -8.34 -5.40
CA ALA A 101 8.15 -9.56 -4.63
C ALA A 101 9.28 -9.44 -3.61
N ALA A 102 10.37 -8.72 -3.97
CA ALA A 102 11.50 -8.48 -3.09
C ALA A 102 12.15 -7.12 -3.38
N VAL A 103 12.79 -6.58 -2.35
CA VAL A 103 13.56 -5.33 -2.37
C VAL A 103 14.89 -5.61 -1.68
N THR A 104 16.00 -5.25 -2.31
CA THR A 104 17.35 -5.38 -1.74
C THR A 104 18.16 -4.10 -1.97
N ALA A 105 19.17 -3.87 -1.15
CA ALA A 105 20.16 -2.81 -1.36
C ALA A 105 21.01 -3.07 -2.63
#